data_AF-A0A952RFE9-F1
#
_entry.id   AF-A0A952RFE9-F1
#
_cell.length_a   1.000
_cell.length_b   1.000
_cell.length_c   1.000
_cell.angle_alpha   90.00
_cell.angle_beta   90.00
_cell.angle_gamma   90.00
#
_symmetry.space_group_name_H-M   'P 1'
#
loop_
_entity.id
_entity.type
_entity.pdbx_description
1 polymer ?
#
loop_
_entity_poly.entity_id
_entity_poly.type
_entity_poly.pdbx_seq_one_letter_code
_entity_poly.pdbx_strand_id
1 'polypeptide(L)'
;MSVLQALIDRDLTELLDDVCRRHHVTRDDVCGRGRTRAVSAARQELWWRLRNHPTTAFSYLEIGRLFDRNHTTVLFGVRAWEARASPNAA
;
A
#
# COMPACT_ATOMS: atom_id res chain seq x y z
N MET A 1 -6.64 8.85 -14.17
CA MET A 1 -6.43 9.38 -12.81
C MET A 1 -5.16 8.74 -12.27
N SER A 2 -4.21 9.52 -11.73
CA SER A 2 -3.00 8.95 -11.11
C SER A 2 -3.35 8.35 -9.74
N VAL A 3 -2.58 7.34 -9.31
CA VAL A 3 -2.73 6.73 -7.97
C VAL A 3 -2.63 7.80 -6.88
N LEU A 4 -1.65 8.70 -7.03
CA LEU A 4 -1.41 9.79 -6.08
C LEU A 4 -2.61 10.73 -5.97
N GLN A 5 -3.17 11.17 -7.09
CA GLN A 5 -4.34 12.06 -7.08
C GLN A 5 -5.53 11.38 -6.38
N ALA A 6 -5.75 10.11 -6.68
CA ALA A 6 -6.84 9.35 -6.09
C ALA A 6 -6.71 9.19 -4.56
N LEU A 7 -5.48 9.11 -4.04
CA LEU A 7 -5.22 9.10 -2.60
C LEU A 7 -5.43 10.48 -1.97
N ILE A 8 -5.03 11.55 -2.66
CA ILE A 8 -5.25 12.94 -2.22
C ILE A 8 -6.75 13.23 -2.12
N ASP A 9 -7.53 12.89 -3.14
CA ASP A 9 -8.98 13.13 -3.19
C ASP A 9 -9.75 12.40 -2.07
N ARG A 10 -9.12 11.40 -1.43
CA ARG A 10 -9.67 10.58 -0.35
C ARG A 10 -9.08 10.91 1.01
N ASP A 11 -8.27 11.96 1.11
CA ASP A 11 -7.57 12.38 2.31
C ASP A 11 -6.65 11.30 2.92
N LEU A 12 -6.01 10.49 2.05
CA LEU A 12 -5.11 9.40 2.45
C LEU A 12 -3.63 9.78 2.36
N THR A 13 -3.32 11.08 2.21
CA THR A 13 -1.97 11.59 1.99
C THR A 13 -1.07 11.36 3.19
N GLU A 14 -1.57 11.57 4.41
CA GLU A 14 -0.80 11.35 5.65
C GLU A 14 -0.39 9.88 5.80
N LEU A 15 -1.29 8.97 5.43
CA LEU A 15 -1.04 7.53 5.46
C LEU A 15 0.07 7.15 4.46
N LEU A 16 0.01 7.70 3.24
CA LEU A 16 1.07 7.52 2.24
C LEU A 16 2.41 8.07 2.73
N ASP A 17 2.42 9.26 3.33
CA ASP A 17 3.65 9.92 3.82
C ASP A 17 4.32 9.15 4.95
N ASP A 18 3.53 8.63 5.89
CA ASP A 18 4.06 7.78 6.95
C ASP A 18 4.72 6.51 6.40
N VAL A 19 4.09 5.86 5.41
CA VAL A 19 4.66 4.69 4.73
C VAL A 19 5.95 5.05 3.99
N CYS A 20 5.96 6.14 3.22
CA CYS A 20 7.14 6.62 2.50
C CYS A 20 8.33 6.86 3.45
N ARG A 21 8.07 7.53 4.58
CA ARG A 21 9.09 7.82 5.61
C ARG A 21 9.62 6.54 6.27
N ARG A 22 8.76 5.57 6.60
CA ARG A 22 9.16 4.30 7.23
C ARG A 22 10.05 3.43 6.35
N HIS A 23 9.85 3.50 5.03
CA HIS A 23 10.59 2.68 4.06
C HIS A 23 11.69 3.42 3.31
N HIS A 24 11.89 4.71 3.59
CA HIS A 24 12.84 5.57 2.88
C HIS A 24 12.63 5.56 1.35
N VAL A 25 11.38 5.72 0.91
CA VAL A 25 10.98 5.78 -0.51
C VAL A 25 10.11 7.00 -0.78
N THR A 26 10.03 7.42 -2.05
CA THR A 26 9.19 8.57 -2.43
C THR A 26 7.73 8.17 -2.71
N ARG A 27 6.82 9.15 -2.77
CA ARG A 27 5.43 8.92 -3.18
C ARG A 27 5.35 8.32 -4.58
N ASP A 28 6.18 8.80 -5.49
CA ASP A 28 6.24 8.34 -6.88
C ASP A 28 6.72 6.90 -6.97
N ASP A 29 7.66 6.49 -6.11
CA ASP A 29 8.09 5.10 -6.05
C ASP A 29 6.94 4.16 -5.64
N VAL A 30 6.23 4.53 -4.57
CA VAL A 30 5.11 3.73 -4.02
C VAL A 30 3.96 3.67 -5.01
N CYS A 31 3.61 4.80 -5.63
CA CYS A 31 2.54 4.93 -6.62
C CYS A 31 2.91 4.40 -8.01
N GLY A 32 4.21 4.23 -8.29
CA GLY A 32 4.74 3.83 -9.59
C GLY A 32 4.78 2.32 -9.83
N ARG A 33 5.49 1.92 -10.90
CA ARG A 33 5.68 0.51 -11.30
C ARG A 33 6.97 -0.13 -10.76
N GLY A 34 7.82 0.63 -10.06
CA GLY A 34 9.05 0.13 -9.46
C GLY A 34 8.81 -1.03 -8.49
N ARG A 35 9.75 -1.99 -8.47
CA ARG A 35 9.68 -3.23 -7.67
C ARG A 35 10.93 -3.52 -6.87
N THR A 36 11.72 -2.49 -6.52
CA THR A 36 12.80 -2.70 -5.54
C THR A 36 12.22 -3.24 -4.24
N ARG A 37 13.07 -3.89 -3.42
CA ARG A 37 12.62 -4.50 -2.16
C ARG A 37 11.93 -3.49 -1.25
N ALA A 38 12.51 -2.30 -1.08
CA ALA A 38 11.95 -1.23 -0.27
C ALA A 38 10.59 -0.75 -0.80
N VAL A 39 10.50 -0.49 -2.10
CA VAL A 39 9.26 -0.02 -2.75
C VAL A 39 8.14 -1.06 -2.65
N SER A 40 8.48 -2.33 -2.83
CA SER A 40 7.52 -3.43 -2.70
C SER A 40 7.03 -3.58 -1.27
N ALA A 41 7.92 -3.47 -0.28
CA ALA A 41 7.56 -3.52 1.14
C ALA A 41 6.66 -2.35 1.54
N ALA A 42 7.01 -1.13 1.12
CA ALA A 42 6.22 0.08 1.34
C ALA A 42 4.82 -0.04 0.76
N ARG A 43 4.71 -0.47 -0.50
CA ARG A 43 3.41 -0.62 -1.17
C ARG A 43 2.53 -1.68 -0.50
N GLN A 44 3.13 -2.77 -0.03
CA GLN A 44 2.42 -3.82 0.70
C GLN A 44 1.90 -3.34 2.05
N GLU A 45 2.68 -2.53 2.79
CA GLU A 45 2.21 -1.86 4.00
C GLU A 45 1.04 -0.92 3.69
N LEU A 46 1.16 -0.09 2.65
CA LEU A 46 0.11 0.83 2.22
C LEU A 46 -1.19 0.08 1.90
N TRP A 47 -1.13 -1.02 1.14
CA TRP A 47 -2.30 -1.85 0.85
C TRP A 47 -2.94 -2.43 2.10
N TRP A 48 -2.12 -2.90 3.06
CA TRP A 48 -2.64 -3.41 4.33
C TRP A 48 -3.33 -2.31 5.13
N ARG A 49 -2.75 -1.10 5.21
CA ARG A 49 -3.36 0.04 5.91
C ARG A 49 -4.66 0.50 5.25
N LEU A 50 -4.72 0.55 3.92
CA LEU A 50 -5.95 0.85 3.17
C LEU A 50 -7.03 -0.21 3.43
N ARG A 51 -6.64 -1.49 3.46
CA ARG A 51 -7.58 -2.59 3.73
C ARG A 51 -8.16 -2.53 5.14
N ASN A 52 -7.40 -2.02 6.12
CA ASN A 52 -7.74 -1.95 7.53
C ASN A 52 -8.07 -0.51 7.99
N HIS A 53 -8.33 0.41 7.07
CA HIS A 53 -8.59 1.81 7.41
C HIS A 53 -9.91 1.93 8.18
N PRO A 54 -9.95 2.70 9.30
CA PRO A 54 -11.09 2.71 10.22
C PRO A 54 -12.38 3.27 9.60
N THR A 55 -12.29 4.24 8.70
CA THR A 55 -13.44 4.93 8.11
C THR A 55 -13.77 4.47 6.69
N THR A 56 -12.84 3.81 6.00
CA THR A 56 -12.98 3.46 4.58
C THR A 56 -12.15 2.23 4.27
N ALA A 57 -12.65 1.05 4.64
CA ALA A 57 -11.96 -0.20 4.37
C ALA A 57 -12.09 -0.56 2.88
N PHE A 58 -10.99 -0.45 2.13
CA PHE A 58 -10.98 -0.79 0.70
C PHE A 58 -10.93 -2.31 0.50
N SER A 59 -11.72 -2.82 -0.44
CA SER A 59 -11.60 -4.19 -0.92
C SER A 59 -10.30 -4.39 -1.72
N TYR A 60 -9.83 -5.63 -1.82
CA TYR A 60 -8.66 -5.96 -2.67
C TYR A 60 -8.86 -5.57 -4.14
N LEU A 61 -10.11 -5.59 -4.62
CA LEU A 61 -10.44 -5.18 -5.98
C LEU A 61 -10.31 -3.66 -6.15
N GLU A 62 -10.77 -2.87 -5.18
CA GLU A 62 -10.65 -1.40 -5.22
C GLU A 62 -9.19 -0.97 -5.13
N ILE A 63 -8.41 -1.57 -4.23
CA ILE A 63 -6.96 -1.33 -4.15
C ILE A 63 -6.28 -1.75 -5.46
N GLY A 64 -6.66 -2.89 -6.03
CA GLY A 64 -6.13 -3.35 -7.32
C GLY A 64 -6.40 -2.34 -8.44
N ARG A 65 -7.63 -1.83 -8.54
CA ARG A 65 -8.00 -0.78 -9.50
C ARG A 65 -7.22 0.51 -9.26
N LEU A 66 -7.08 0.92 -8.00
CA LEU A 66 -6.36 2.13 -7.61
C LEU A 66 -4.88 2.08 -8.04
N PHE A 67 -4.22 0.92 -7.91
CA PHE A 67 -2.79 0.76 -8.19
C PHE A 67 -2.48 0.14 -9.56
N ASP A 68 -3.49 -0.11 -10.41
CA ASP A 68 -3.34 -0.85 -11.68
C ASP A 68 -2.68 -2.23 -11.44
N ARG A 69 -3.21 -2.99 -10.48
CA ARG A 69 -2.73 -4.32 -10.08
C ARG A 69 -3.88 -5.33 -10.01
N ASN A 70 -3.55 -6.60 -10.24
CA ASN A 70 -4.49 -7.68 -9.99
C ASN A 70 -4.82 -7.74 -8.49
N HIS A 71 -6.09 -7.89 -8.15
CA HIS A 71 -6.56 -8.00 -6.77
C HIS A 71 -5.88 -9.17 -6.02
N THR A 72 -5.48 -10.25 -6.71
CA THR A 72 -4.71 -11.34 -6.09
C THR A 72 -3.29 -10.88 -5.71
N THR A 73 -2.64 -10.05 -6.53
CA THR A 73 -1.35 -9.43 -6.18
C THR A 73 -1.46 -8.57 -4.94
N VAL A 74 -2.56 -7.81 -4.81
CA VAL A 74 -2.84 -7.03 -3.60
C VAL A 74 -3.01 -7.95 -2.40
N LEU A 75 -3.85 -9.00 -2.52
CA LEU A 75 -4.06 -9.99 -1.46
C LEU A 75 -2.75 -10.62 -0.98
N PHE A 76 -1.91 -11.09 -1.90
CA PHE A 76 -0.61 -11.66 -1.55
C PHE A 76 0.31 -10.63 -0.89
N GLY A 77 0.28 -9.38 -1.35
CA GLY A 77 1.03 -8.29 -0.76
C GLY A 77 0.62 -7.97 0.68
N VAL A 78 -0.69 -7.90 0.95
CA VAL A 78 -1.26 -7.67 2.28
C VAL A 78 -0.85 -8.79 3.23
N ARG A 79 -1.02 -10.05 2.83
CA ARG A 79 -0.58 -11.22 3.64
C ARG A 79 0.92 -11.22 3.91
N ALA A 80 1.72 -10.85 2.91
CA ALA A 80 3.17 -10.77 3.08
C ALA A 80 3.57 -9.67 4.08
N TRP A 81 2.83 -8.55 4.13
CA TRP A 81 3.03 -7.52 5.15
C TRP A 81 2.64 -8.05 6.55
N GLU A 82 1.49 -8.69 6.70
CA GLU A 82 1.03 -9.27 7.97
C GLU A 82 2.03 -10.27 8.55
N ALA A 83 2.58 -11.13 7.71
CA ALA A 83 3.61 -12.09 8.10
C ALA A 83 4.90 -11.40 8.62
N ARG A 84 5.26 -10.22 8.08
CA ARG A 84 6.42 -9.44 8.55
C ARG A 84 6.12 -8.57 9.77
N ALA A 85 4.90 -8.07 9.87
CA ALA A 85 4.45 -7.21 10.96
C ALA A 85 4.15 -7.99 12.25
N SER A 86 3.93 -9.31 12.15
CA SER A 86 3.72 -10.18 13.31
C SER A 86 5.05 -10.41 14.04
N PRO A 87 5.21 -10.02 15.32
CA PRO A 87 6.47 -10.13 16.04
C PRO A 87 6.92 -11.56 16.39
N ASN A 88 6.19 -12.59 15.96
CA ASN A 88 6.39 -13.97 16.44
C ASN A 88 6.39 -14.99 15.29
N ALA A 89 7.27 -14.78 14.32
CA ALA A 89 7.64 -15.75 13.30
C ALA A 89 9.17 -15.91 13.25
N ALA A 90 9.75 -16.30 14.38
CA ALA A 90 11.09 -16.87 14.52
C ALA A 90 11.12 -17.71 15.81
#